data_AF-A0A970CKN2-F1
#
_entry.id   AF-A0A970CKN2-F1
#
_cell.length_a   1.000
_cell.length_b   1.000
_cell.length_c   1.000
_cell.angle_alpha   90.00
_cell.angle_beta   90.00
_cell.angle_gamma   90.00
#
_symmetry.space_group_name_H-M   'P 1'
#
loop_
_entity.id
_entity.type
_entity.pdbx_description
1 polymer ?
#
loop_
_entity_poly.entity_id
_entity_poly.type
_entity_poly.pdbx_seq_one_letter_code
_entity_poly.pdbx_strand_id
1 'polypeptide(L)'
;MQKLILDIIEEPVHLVSRTMINIDEELCDGCGACISPCVEGALELVDGKAKVIRDELCDGAGFCIGVCPTGALSLEVREAEPFSETAVTEHKATLNLNYIPQICTNCGVSEETAYLIPVKHKGDSIWFCTKCLPKLIHG
;
A
#
# COMPACT_ATOMS: atom_id res chain seq x y z
N MET A 1 -39.94 12.86 -27.95
CA MET A 1 -40.37 12.95 -26.54
C MET A 1 -40.63 11.53 -26.08
N GLN A 2 -39.86 10.86 -25.22
CA GLN A 2 -38.97 11.32 -24.17
C GLN A 2 -37.85 10.28 -24.05
N LYS A 3 -36.65 10.66 -24.48
CA LYS A 3 -35.41 9.90 -24.30
C LYS A 3 -34.88 10.32 -22.94
N LEU A 4 -35.45 9.77 -21.86
CA LEU A 4 -35.07 10.09 -20.48
C LEU A 4 -35.43 8.89 -19.59
N ILE A 5 -34.59 7.87 -19.65
CA ILE A 5 -34.49 6.76 -18.70
C ILE A 5 -32.99 6.73 -18.38
N LEU A 6 -32.59 7.60 -17.45
CA LEU A 6 -32.13 7.22 -16.11
C LEU A 6 -30.61 6.96 -16.08
N ASP A 7 -29.84 7.99 -16.38
CA ASP A 7 -28.46 8.17 -15.91
C ASP A 7 -28.50 8.61 -14.41
N ILE A 8 -29.05 7.75 -13.56
CA ILE A 8 -29.01 7.85 -12.09
C ILE A 8 -27.98 6.79 -11.69
N ILE A 9 -26.73 7.07 -11.36
CA ILE A 9 -26.17 8.00 -10.37
C ILE A 9 -24.66 8.10 -10.66
N GLU A 10 -24.16 9.19 -11.24
CA GLU A 10 -22.77 9.59 -11.02
C GLU A 10 -22.85 10.85 -10.15
N GLU A 11 -22.72 10.67 -8.83
CA GLU A 11 -22.48 11.80 -7.94
C GLU A 11 -21.23 12.54 -8.44
N PRO A 12 -21.24 13.88 -8.54
CA PRO A 12 -20.09 14.62 -9.01
C PRO A 12 -18.91 14.37 -8.07
N VAL A 13 -17.91 13.64 -8.56
CA VAL A 13 -16.69 13.30 -7.83
C VAL A 13 -15.94 14.60 -7.52
N HIS A 14 -15.95 15.02 -6.26
CA HIS A 14 -15.29 16.24 -5.81
C HIS A 14 -13.79 15.97 -5.66
N LEU A 15 -13.01 16.33 -6.68
CA LEU A 15 -11.56 16.16 -6.68
C LEU A 15 -10.85 17.25 -5.86
N VAL A 16 -9.74 16.88 -5.25
CA VAL A 16 -8.84 17.79 -4.55
C VAL A 16 -7.38 17.49 -4.92
N SER A 17 -6.57 18.55 -4.96
CA SER A 17 -5.12 18.43 -5.12
C SER A 17 -4.49 17.90 -3.83
N ARG A 18 -3.95 16.68 -3.87
CA ARG A 18 -3.29 16.07 -2.69
C ARG A 18 -2.15 15.15 -3.07
N THR A 19 -1.35 14.78 -2.07
CA THR A 19 -0.25 13.83 -2.24
C THR A 19 -0.81 12.41 -2.36
N MET A 20 -0.37 11.68 -3.39
CA MET A 20 -0.77 10.33 -3.72
C MET A 20 0.44 9.45 -4.01
N ILE A 21 0.27 8.14 -3.88
CA ILE A 21 1.27 7.17 -4.35
C ILE A 21 1.21 7.11 -5.88
N ASN A 22 2.38 7.28 -6.49
CA ASN A 22 2.62 6.97 -7.90
C ASN A 22 3.38 5.64 -8.02
N ILE A 23 3.06 4.87 -9.05
CA ILE A 23 3.67 3.57 -9.32
C ILE A 23 4.19 3.56 -10.76
N ASP A 24 5.51 3.45 -10.90
CA ASP A 24 6.17 3.22 -12.18
C ASP A 24 5.99 1.75 -12.59
N GLU A 25 5.17 1.53 -13.62
CA GLU A 25 4.85 0.19 -14.11
C GLU A 25 6.01 -0.51 -14.81
N GLU A 26 6.99 0.24 -15.33
CA GLU A 26 8.18 -0.33 -15.96
C GLU A 26 9.13 -0.91 -14.90
N LEU A 27 9.23 -0.24 -13.74
CA LEU A 27 10.04 -0.69 -12.62
C LEU A 27 9.33 -1.70 -11.71
N CYS A 28 8.00 -1.72 -11.69
CA CYS A 28 7.24 -2.66 -10.87
C CYS A 28 7.36 -4.08 -11.44
N ASP A 29 7.84 -5.04 -10.66
CA ASP A 29 7.97 -6.44 -11.10
C ASP A 29 6.82 -7.34 -10.61
N GLY A 30 5.85 -6.77 -9.88
CA GLY A 30 4.71 -7.51 -9.35
C GLY A 30 4.99 -8.30 -8.07
N CYS A 31 6.12 -8.10 -7.40
CA CYS A 31 6.48 -8.87 -6.21
C CYS A 31 5.49 -8.77 -5.02
N GLY A 32 4.66 -7.72 -4.97
CA GLY A 32 3.63 -7.54 -3.94
C GLY A 32 4.16 -7.08 -2.56
N ALA A 33 5.45 -6.76 -2.42
CA ALA A 33 6.03 -6.32 -1.14
C ALA A 33 5.39 -5.03 -0.57
N CYS A 34 4.74 -4.22 -1.41
CA CYS A 34 4.05 -3.00 -1.02
C CYS A 34 2.60 -3.21 -0.54
N ILE A 35 2.03 -4.40 -0.68
CA ILE A 35 0.61 -4.67 -0.40
C ILE A 35 0.35 -4.76 1.11
N SER A 36 0.96 -5.74 1.80
CA SER A 36 0.74 -5.96 3.23
C SER A 36 1.08 -4.76 4.13
N PRO A 37 2.05 -3.90 3.80
CA PRO A 37 2.38 -2.75 4.64
C PRO A 37 1.39 -1.58 4.54
N CYS A 38 0.47 -1.58 3.58
CA CYS A 38 -0.57 -0.55 3.48
C CYS A 38 -1.70 -0.85 4.47
N VAL A 39 -1.75 -0.07 5.55
CA VAL A 39 -2.72 -0.26 6.65
C VAL A 39 -4.16 -0.04 6.18
N GLU A 40 -4.32 0.83 5.18
CA GLU A 40 -5.57 1.24 4.56
C GLU A 40 -6.08 0.21 3.54
N GLY A 41 -5.21 -0.70 3.09
CA GLY A 41 -5.55 -1.68 2.05
C GLY A 41 -5.73 -1.08 0.65
N ALA A 42 -5.11 0.06 0.37
CA ALA A 42 -5.31 0.79 -0.89
C ALA A 42 -4.62 0.18 -2.12
N LEU A 43 -3.72 -0.78 -1.92
CA LEU A 43 -2.90 -1.39 -2.97
C LEU A 43 -3.32 -2.84 -3.22
N GLU A 44 -3.43 -3.22 -4.49
CA GLU A 44 -3.59 -4.62 -4.92
C GLU A 44 -2.68 -4.94 -6.11
N LEU A 45 -2.50 -6.24 -6.39
CA LEU A 45 -1.90 -6.69 -7.65
C LEU A 45 -2.99 -6.85 -8.70
N VAL A 46 -2.95 -6.00 -9.73
CA VAL A 46 -3.83 -6.06 -10.90
C VAL A 46 -2.95 -6.33 -12.11
N ASP A 47 -3.25 -7.37 -12.88
CA ASP A 47 -2.48 -7.80 -14.05
C ASP A 47 -0.97 -7.95 -13.78
N GLY A 48 -0.64 -8.44 -12.58
CA GLY A 48 0.74 -8.66 -12.15
C GLY A 48 1.52 -7.39 -11.78
N LYS A 49 0.85 -6.25 -11.59
CA LYS A 49 1.47 -4.98 -11.17
C LYS A 49 0.73 -4.41 -9.96
N ALA A 50 1.46 -3.71 -9.10
CA ALA A 50 0.83 -2.99 -8.00
C ALA A 50 0.00 -1.82 -8.53
N LYS A 51 -1.21 -1.62 -7.99
CA LYS A 51 -2.11 -0.52 -8.34
C LYS A 51 -2.76 0.05 -7.09
N VAL A 52 -2.95 1.38 -7.06
CA VAL A 52 -3.90 2.01 -6.14
C VAL A 52 -5.30 1.76 -6.71
N ILE A 53 -6.13 1.02 -5.98
CA ILE A 53 -7.42 0.54 -6.52
C ILE A 53 -8.54 1.58 -6.44
N ARG A 54 -8.47 2.49 -5.47
CA ARG A 54 -9.36 3.65 -5.31
C ARG A 54 -8.59 4.79 -4.64
N ASP A 55 -8.81 6.01 -5.12
CA ASP A 55 -8.10 7.19 -4.64
C ASP A 55 -8.40 7.46 -3.16
N GLU A 56 -9.68 7.42 -2.78
CA GLU A 56 -10.17 7.65 -1.42
C GLU A 56 -9.59 6.70 -0.35
N LEU A 57 -8.98 5.57 -0.75
CA LEU A 57 -8.32 4.63 0.16
C LEU A 57 -6.87 4.99 0.46
N CYS A 58 -6.19 5.65 -0.48
CA CYS A 58 -4.80 6.03 -0.30
C CYS A 58 -4.71 7.35 0.46
N ASP A 59 -4.08 7.35 1.63
CA ASP A 59 -3.87 8.55 2.45
C ASP A 59 -2.63 9.35 2.03
N GLY A 60 -1.76 8.77 1.20
CA GLY A 60 -0.50 9.37 0.76
C GLY A 60 0.64 9.27 1.76
N ALA A 61 0.57 8.40 2.77
CA ALA A 61 1.58 8.29 3.83
C ALA A 61 2.96 7.81 3.36
N GLY A 62 3.03 7.04 2.27
CA GLY A 62 4.31 6.66 1.66
C GLY A 62 5.03 5.46 2.29
N PHE A 63 4.42 4.73 3.23
CA PHE A 63 5.08 3.57 3.87
C PHE A 63 5.49 2.49 2.84
N CYS A 64 4.67 2.31 1.81
CA CYS A 64 4.92 1.38 0.70
C CYS A 64 6.19 1.69 -0.14
N ILE A 65 6.69 2.93 -0.07
CA ILE A 65 7.90 3.35 -0.81
C ILE A 65 9.15 2.67 -0.23
N GLY A 66 9.25 2.64 1.10
CA GLY A 66 10.40 2.07 1.81
C GLY A 66 10.54 0.55 1.65
N VAL A 67 9.45 -0.14 1.32
CA VAL A 67 9.39 -1.60 1.17
C VAL A 67 9.54 -2.08 -0.28
N CYS A 68 9.37 -1.20 -1.27
CA CYS A 68 9.45 -1.59 -2.68
C CYS A 68 10.90 -1.96 -3.06
N PRO A 69 11.23 -3.22 -3.40
CA PRO A 69 12.61 -3.61 -3.71
C PRO A 69 13.15 -2.89 -4.95
N THR A 70 12.33 -2.76 -5.99
CA THR A 70 12.71 -2.18 -7.29
C THR A 70 12.73 -0.65 -7.30
N GLY A 71 12.15 0.01 -6.30
CA GLY A 71 12.03 1.47 -6.26
C GLY A 71 10.95 2.04 -7.17
N ALA A 72 9.96 1.23 -7.55
CA ALA A 72 8.86 1.64 -8.43
C ALA A 72 7.86 2.64 -7.82
N LEU A 73 7.87 2.85 -6.50
CA LEU A 73 6.90 3.70 -5.81
C LEU A 73 7.49 5.08 -5.46
N SER A 74 6.72 6.13 -5.71
CA SER A 74 7.04 7.51 -5.34
C SER A 74 5.80 8.28 -4.85
N LEU A 75 6.00 9.51 -4.37
CA LEU A 75 4.90 10.45 -4.09
C LEU A 75 4.77 11.43 -5.24
N GLU A 76 3.54 11.75 -5.60
CA GLU A 76 3.20 12.83 -6.51
C GLU A 76 2.02 13.66 -5.96
N VAL A 77 1.87 14.89 -6.44
CA VAL A 77 0.67 15.68 -6.18
C VAL A 77 -0.19 15.66 -7.43
N ARG A 78 -1.42 15.16 -7.32
CA ARG A 78 -2.40 15.14 -8.42
C ARG A 78 -3.81 15.41 -7.89
N GLU A 79 -4.73 15.70 -8.80
CA GLU A 79 -6.15 15.71 -8.50
C GLU A 79 -6.62 14.28 -8.23
N ALA A 80 -7.25 14.07 -7.08
CA ALA A 80 -7.74 12.77 -6.63
C ALA A 80 -8.95 12.96 -5.71
N GLU A 81 -9.73 11.90 -5.52
CA GLU A 81 -10.78 11.89 -4.50
C GLU A 81 -10.19 12.10 -3.10
N PRO A 82 -10.87 12.85 -2.21
CA PRO A 82 -10.44 13.01 -0.82
C PRO A 82 -10.30 11.66 -0.12
N PHE A 83 -9.33 11.56 0.77
CA PHE A 83 -9.19 10.38 1.63
C PHE A 83 -10.44 10.19 2.50
N SER A 84 -10.89 8.94 2.65
CA SER A 84 -12.09 8.59 3.41
C SER A 84 -11.82 7.42 4.35
N GLU A 85 -11.73 7.71 5.66
CA GLU A 85 -11.61 6.67 6.69
C GLU A 85 -12.81 5.69 6.68
N THR A 86 -14.00 6.20 6.33
CA THR A 86 -15.20 5.37 6.16
C THR A 86 -15.02 4.38 5.01
N ALA A 87 -14.56 4.85 3.84
CA ALA A 87 -14.33 3.98 2.69
C ALA A 87 -13.25 2.92 2.98
N VAL A 88 -12.20 3.29 3.72
CA VAL A 88 -11.18 2.35 4.21
C VAL A 88 -11.80 1.29 5.11
N THR A 89 -12.62 1.69 6.07
CA THR A 89 -13.28 0.76 7.00
C THR A 89 -14.18 -0.22 6.27
N GLU A 90 -15.00 0.28 5.35
CA GLU A 90 -15.89 -0.53 4.52
C GLU A 90 -15.12 -1.48 3.61
N HIS A 91 -14.06 -1.01 2.97
CA HIS A 91 -13.19 -1.85 2.14
C HIS A 91 -12.54 -2.98 2.95
N LYS A 92 -11.97 -2.66 4.10
CA LYS A 92 -11.34 -3.66 4.97
C LYS A 92 -12.33 -4.70 5.48
N ALA A 93 -13.61 -4.36 5.62
CA ALA A 93 -14.65 -5.31 5.99
C ALA A 93 -14.99 -6.32 4.88
N THR A 94 -14.71 -6.00 3.61
CA THR A 94 -14.95 -6.91 2.48
C THR A 94 -13.73 -7.76 2.13
N LEU A 95 -12.53 -7.35 2.52
CA LEU A 95 -11.31 -8.12 2.28
C LEU A 95 -11.34 -9.42 3.09
N ASN A 96 -11.25 -10.55 2.39
CA ASN A 96 -10.94 -11.84 3.02
C ASN A 96 -9.43 -11.89 3.29
N LEU A 97 -8.99 -11.13 4.30
CA LEU A 97 -7.58 -10.98 4.66
C LEU A 97 -7.05 -12.31 5.21
N ASN A 98 -6.40 -13.10 4.35
CA ASN A 98 -5.43 -14.10 4.82
C ASN A 98 -4.23 -13.32 5.34
N TYR A 99 -4.33 -12.86 6.59
CA TYR A 99 -3.27 -12.13 7.26
C TYR A 99 -1.99 -12.98 7.27
N ILE A 100 -0.95 -12.49 6.58
CA ILE A 100 0.37 -13.10 6.57
C ILE A 100 1.21 -12.31 7.58
N PRO A 101 1.47 -12.87 8.78
CA PRO A 101 2.26 -12.16 9.79
C PRO A 101 3.68 -11.93 9.28
N GLN A 102 4.17 -10.71 9.46
CA GLN A 102 5.56 -10.39 9.17
C GLN A 102 6.47 -11.05 10.21
N ILE A 103 7.63 -11.54 9.76
CA ILE A 103 8.59 -12.26 10.62
C ILE A 103 9.99 -11.69 10.48
N CYS A 104 10.71 -11.60 11.60
CA CYS A 104 12.10 -11.17 11.56
C CYS A 104 12.97 -12.20 10.82
N THR A 105 13.66 -11.74 9.78
CA THR A 105 14.54 -12.57 8.95
C THR A 105 15.69 -13.20 9.75
N ASN A 106 16.17 -12.52 10.81
CA ASN A 106 17.27 -13.04 11.63
C ASN A 106 16.83 -14.05 12.71
N CYS A 107 15.68 -13.86 13.36
CA CYS A 107 15.32 -14.69 14.54
C CYS A 107 13.94 -15.34 14.46
N GLY A 108 13.17 -15.10 13.41
CA GLY A 108 11.84 -15.68 13.21
C GLY A 108 10.75 -15.12 14.13
N VAL A 109 11.04 -14.12 14.98
CA VAL A 109 10.01 -13.51 15.83
C VAL A 109 8.94 -12.84 14.97
N SER A 110 7.67 -13.10 15.29
CA SER A 110 6.51 -12.53 14.61
C SER A 110 6.23 -11.11 15.10
N GLU A 111 5.64 -10.29 14.22
CA GLU A 111 5.12 -8.96 14.56
C GLU A 111 4.06 -8.96 15.69
N GLU A 112 3.43 -10.09 15.96
CA GLU A 112 2.53 -10.27 17.12
C GLU A 112 3.24 -10.12 18.47
N THR A 113 4.56 -10.31 18.50
CA THR A 113 5.35 -10.37 19.75
C THR A 113 6.51 -9.37 19.79
N ALA A 114 6.83 -8.73 18.67
CA ALA A 114 7.89 -7.75 18.56
C ALA A 114 7.58 -6.72 17.48
N TYR A 115 7.97 -5.47 17.71
CA TYR A 115 7.97 -4.48 16.64
C TYR A 115 8.96 -4.88 15.55
N LEU A 116 8.46 -4.97 14.31
CA LEU A 116 9.24 -5.19 13.11
C LEU A 116 9.36 -3.89 12.31
N ILE A 117 10.48 -3.73 11.65
CA ILE A 117 10.76 -2.61 10.75
C ILE A 117 11.16 -3.21 9.39
N PRO A 118 10.62 -2.70 8.28
CA PRO A 118 11.07 -3.12 6.96
C PRO A 118 12.45 -2.52 6.68
N VAL A 119 13.35 -3.32 6.12
CA VAL A 119 14.71 -2.94 5.77
C VAL A 119 14.97 -3.38 4.34
N LYS A 120 15.57 -2.48 3.55
CA LYS A 120 16.09 -2.82 2.22
C LYS A 120 17.59 -3.08 2.27
N HIS A 121 18.03 -4.20 1.71
CA HIS A 121 19.45 -4.50 1.54
C HIS A 121 19.69 -5.27 0.24
N LYS A 122 20.60 -4.76 -0.61
CA LYS A 122 20.99 -5.41 -1.88
C LYS A 122 19.82 -5.77 -2.82
N GLY A 123 18.76 -4.96 -2.82
CA GLY A 123 17.58 -5.19 -3.65
C GLY A 123 16.50 -6.06 -3.00
N ASP A 124 16.78 -6.65 -1.84
CA ASP A 124 15.77 -7.37 -1.06
C ASP A 124 15.03 -6.43 -0.10
N SER A 125 13.75 -6.72 0.12
CA SER A 125 12.92 -6.10 1.16
C SER A 125 12.64 -7.14 2.25
N ILE A 126 13.18 -6.92 3.44
CA ILE A 126 13.16 -7.88 4.55
C ILE A 126 12.66 -7.24 5.83
N TRP A 127 12.10 -8.04 6.74
CA TRP A 127 11.68 -7.57 8.05
C TRP A 127 12.71 -7.89 9.12
N PHE A 128 12.97 -6.92 10.00
CA PHE A 128 13.86 -7.07 11.14
C PHE A 128 13.18 -6.59 12.43
N CYS A 129 13.31 -7.36 13.51
CA CYS A 129 12.81 -6.91 14.81
C CYS A 129 13.77 -5.93 15.46
N THR A 130 13.24 -5.05 16.30
CA THR A 130 14.02 -4.04 17.05
C THR A 130 15.15 -4.65 17.88
N LYS A 131 15.02 -5.91 18.33
CA LYS A 131 16.07 -6.64 19.05
C LYS A 131 17.21 -7.13 18.16
N CYS A 132 16.92 -7.46 16.90
CA CYS A 132 17.93 -7.94 15.94
C CYS A 132 18.54 -6.80 15.13
N LEU A 133 17.95 -5.60 15.16
CA LEU A 133 18.43 -4.43 14.43
C LEU A 133 19.93 -4.13 14.68
N PRO A 134 20.50 -4.24 15.91
CA PRO A 134 21.91 -4.00 16.13
C PRO A 134 22.86 -4.88 15.29
N LYS A 135 22.43 -6.10 14.93
CA LYS A 135 23.22 -7.00 14.06
C LYS A 135 23.38 -6.48 12.64
N LEU A 136 22.42 -5.69 12.15
CA LEU A 136 22.53 -5.07 10.82
C LEU A 136 23.62 -3.99 10.78
N ILE A 137 23.95 -3.40 11.93
CA ILE A 137 24.89 -2.28 12.06
C ILE A 137 26.30 -2.79 12.41
N HIS A 138 26.37 -3.82 13.25
CA HIS A 138 27.64 -4.28 13.83
C HIS A 138 28.15 -5.62 13.27
N GLY A 139 27.32 -6.37 12.52
CA GLY A 139 27.58 -7.77 12.15
C GLY A 139 27.13 -8.76 13.21
#